data_AF-A0A2V6JX48-F1
#
_entry.id   AF-A0A2V6JX48-F1
#
_cell.length_a   1.000
_cell.length_b   1.000
_cell.length_c   1.000
_cell.angle_alpha   90.00
_cell.angle_beta   90.00
_cell.angle_gamma   90.00
#
_symmetry.space_group_name_H-M   'P 1'
#
loop_
_entity.id
_entity.type
_entity.pdbx_description
1 polymer ?
#
loop_
_entity_poly.entity_id
_entity_poly.type
_entity_poly.pdbx_seq_one_letter_code
_entity_poly.pdbx_strand_id
1 'polypeptide(L)' 'MRATKFGGAWRFQAKTAGDLEWTYYEPPLLEDLLALKEILTRKYQRRRASIEDVASIEKLIQRQRGND' A
#
# COMPACT_ATOMS: atom_id res chain seq x y z
N MET A 1 6.43 5.22 -6.13
CA MET A 1 5.71 5.02 -4.86
C MET A 1 6.42 3.96 -4.02
N ARG A 2 6.53 4.18 -2.70
CA ARG A 2 7.13 3.29 -1.71
C ARG A 2 6.11 3.04 -0.61
N ALA A 3 5.91 1.78 -0.25
CA ALA A 3 5.13 1.40 0.92
C ALA A 3 6.04 0.73 1.94
N THR A 4 5.90 1.10 3.22
CA THR A 4 6.56 0.44 4.34
C THR A 4 5.52 0.00 5.36
N LYS A 5 5.73 -1.16 5.97
CA LYS A 5 4.90 -1.68 7.07
C LYS A 5 5.71 -1.61 8.35
N PHE A 6 5.19 -0.92 9.36
CA PHE A 6 5.81 -0.85 10.70
C PHE A 6 4.72 -1.01 11.76
N GLY A 7 4.90 -1.93 12.72
CA GLY A 7 3.92 -2.18 13.79
C GLY A 7 2.52 -2.61 13.30
N GLY A 8 2.41 -3.19 12.10
CA GLY A 8 1.11 -3.56 11.50
C GLY A 8 0.42 -2.43 10.72
N ALA A 9 0.94 -1.21 10.75
CA ALA A 9 0.43 -0.09 9.97
C ALA A 9 1.20 0.09 8.66
N TRP A 10 0.48 0.36 7.57
CA TRP A 10 1.05 0.70 6.28
C TRP A 10 1.25 2.21 6.17
N ARG A 11 2.45 2.63 5.77
CA ARG A 11 2.75 3.99 5.37
C ARG A 11 3.03 4.02 3.87
N PHE A 12 2.32 4.89 3.17
CA PHE A 12 2.48 5.13 1.74
C PHE A 12 3.22 6.43 1.54
N GLN A 13 4.25 6.38 0.72
CA GLN A 13 5.02 7.55 0.31
C GLN A 13 5.06 7.51 -1.21
N ALA A 14 4.40 8.45 -1.87
CA ALA A 14 4.63 8.66 -3.28
C ALA A 14 5.64 9.79 -3.44
N LYS A 15 6.48 9.64 -4.47
CA LYS A 15 7.33 10.71 -4.96
C LYS A 15 7.08 10.76 -6.46
N THR A 16 6.52 11.87 -6.93
CA THR A 16 6.42 12.18 -8.36
C THR A 16 7.83 12.46 -8.88
N ALA A 17 8.15 12.00 -10.09
CA ALA A 17 9.45 12.23 -10.70
C ALA A 17 9.60 13.72 -11.03
N GLY A 18 10.16 14.49 -10.10
CA GLY A 18 10.28 15.95 -10.19
C GLY A 18 10.20 16.65 -8.83
N ASP A 19 9.54 16.03 -7.85
CA ASP A 19 9.47 16.56 -6.50
C ASP A 19 10.75 16.28 -5.70
N LEU A 20 11.16 17.22 -4.85
CA LEU A 20 12.23 17.00 -3.87
C LEU A 20 11.72 16.31 -2.61
N GLU A 21 10.43 16.46 -2.31
CA GLU A 21 9.81 16.04 -1.05
C GLU A 21 8.90 14.82 -1.21
N TRP A 22 8.79 14.02 -0.15
CA TRP A 22 7.89 12.87 -0.10
C TRP A 22 6.50 13.35 0.31
N THR A 23 5.49 13.12 -0.54
CA THR A 23 4.11 13.38 -0.16
C THR A 23 3.60 12.17 0.63
N TYR A 24 3.22 12.42 1.88
CA TYR A 24 2.55 11.45 2.74
C TYR A 24 1.06 11.57 2.50
N TYR A 25 0.45 10.56 1.88
CA TYR A 25 -1.00 10.54 1.69
C TYR A 25 -1.67 9.89 2.91
N GLU A 26 -2.46 10.68 3.62
CA GLU A 26 -3.45 10.21 4.59
C GLU A 26 -4.82 10.83 4.25
N PRO A 27 -5.77 10.07 3.65
CA PRO A 27 -5.70 8.65 3.29
C PRO A 27 -4.93 8.38 1.98
N PRO A 28 -4.28 7.19 1.84
CA PRO A 28 -3.63 6.78 0.59
C PRO A 28 -4.63 6.65 -0.57
N LEU A 29 -4.20 7.05 -1.77
CA LEU A 29 -5.01 6.96 -2.98
C LEU A 29 -5.39 5.50 -3.28
N LEU A 30 -6.61 5.28 -3.79
CA LEU A 30 -7.09 3.93 -4.12
C LEU A 30 -6.19 3.24 -5.16
N GLU A 31 -5.67 3.99 -6.14
CA GLU A 31 -4.74 3.48 -7.14
C GLU A 31 -3.45 2.92 -6.50
N ASP A 32 -2.92 3.61 -5.49
CA ASP A 32 -1.70 3.22 -4.80
C ASP A 32 -1.92 1.94 -3.99
N LEU A 33 -3.09 1.83 -3.34
CA LEU A 33 -3.47 0.62 -2.61
C LEU A 33 -3.61 -0.59 -3.53
N LEU A 34 -4.20 -0.41 -4.72
CA LEU A 34 -4.34 -1.46 -5.73
C LEU A 34 -2.97 -1.91 -6.27
N ALA A 35 -2.09 -0.96 -6.57
CA ALA A 35 -0.72 -1.25 -7.01
C ALA A 35 0.07 -2.01 -5.93
N LEU A 36 -0.06 -1.62 -4.65
CA LEU A 36 0.57 -2.35 -3.55
C LEU A 36 0.02 -3.77 -3.40
N LYS A 37 -1.30 -3.96 -3.55
CA LYS A 37 -1.91 -5.30 -3.53
C LYS A 37 -1.28 -6.21 -4.58
N GLU A 38 -1.13 -5.75 -5.82
CA GLU A 38 -0.49 -6.53 -6.88
C GLU A 38 0.95 -6.93 -6.52
N ILE A 39 1.73 -5.98 -5.99
CA ILE A 39 3.11 -6.23 -5.54
C ILE A 39 3.16 -7.27 -4.41
N LEU A 40 2.27 -7.17 -3.42
CA LEU A 40 2.20 -8.10 -2.30
C LEU A 40 1.76 -9.48 -2.73
N THR A 41 0.78 -9.61 -3.61
CA THR A 41 0.38 -10.91 -4.18
C THR A 41 1.56 -11.57 -4.91
N ARG A 42 2.30 -10.82 -5.74
CA ARG A 42 3.51 -11.34 -6.42
C ARG A 42 4.64 -11.71 -5.44
N LYS A 43 4.76 -11.02 -4.30
CA LYS A 43 5.73 -11.36 -3.24
C LYS A 43 5.29 -12.61 -2.48
N TYR A 44 4.00 -12.73 -2.15
CA TYR A 44 3.42 -13.89 -1.48
C TYR A 44 3.59 -15.17 -2.31
N GLN A 45 3.29 -15.12 -3.61
CA GLN A 45 3.52 -16.23 -4.54
C GLN A 45 4.99 -16.69 -4.56
N ARG A 46 5.94 -15.76 -4.38
CA ARG A 46 7.38 -16.04 -4.28
C ARG A 46 7.85 -16.33 -2.85
N ARG A 47 6.92 -16.53 -1.90
CA ARG A 47 7.18 -16.76 -0.47
C ARG A 47 8.03 -15.66 0.20
N ARG A 48 7.90 -14.42 -0.28
CA ARG A 48 8.61 -13.21 0.19
C ARG A 48 7.71 -12.20 0.90
N ALA A 49 6.46 -12.55 1.11
CA ALA A 49 5.48 -11.81 1.93
C ALA A 49 4.52 -12.80 2.56
N SER A 50 3.86 -12.42 3.65
CA SER A 50 2.89 -13.27 4.33
C SER A 50 1.48 -13.07 3.76
N ILE A 51 0.62 -14.08 3.91
CA ILE A 51 -0.81 -13.94 3.55
C ILE A 51 -1.48 -12.82 4.36
N GLU A 52 -1.00 -12.58 5.57
CA GLU A 52 -1.44 -11.48 6.44
C GLU A 52 -1.15 -10.10 5.83
N ASP A 53 -0.06 -9.93 5.07
CA ASP A 53 0.24 -8.67 4.38
C ASP A 53 -0.77 -8.41 3.27
N VAL A 54 -1.13 -9.46 2.51
CA VAL A 54 -2.15 -9.40 1.46
C VAL A 54 -3.52 -9.08 2.07
N ALA A 55 -3.90 -9.77 3.15
CA ALA A 55 -5.17 -9.51 3.83
C ALA A 55 -5.23 -8.09 4.43
N SER A 56 -4.11 -7.58 4.95
CA SER A 56 -4.02 -6.24 5.53
C SER A 56 -4.26 -5.14 4.49
N ILE A 57 -3.68 -5.27 3.28
CA ILE A 57 -3.92 -4.29 2.20
C ILE A 57 -5.35 -4.38 1.65
N GLU A 58 -5.94 -5.57 1.60
CA GLU A 58 -7.35 -5.72 1.19
C GLU A 58 -8.32 -5.02 2.12
N LYS A 59 -8.08 -5.07 3.43
CA LYS A 59 -8.85 -4.30 4.43
C LYS A 59 -8.73 -2.79 4.20
N LEU A 60 -7.53 -2.29 3.88
CA LEU A 60 -7.33 -0.87 3.58
C LEU A 60 -8.07 -0.45 2.29
N ILE A 61 -8.04 -1.27 1.25
CA ILE A 61 -8.79 -1.02 0.00
C ILE A 61 -10.29 -0.97 0.28
N GLN A 62 -10.82 -1.93 1.05
CA GLN A 62 -12.24 -1.93 1.41
C GLN A 62 -12.63 -0.68 2.21
N ARG A 63 -11.79 -0.27 3.17
CA ARG A 63 -12.00 0.96 3.93
C ARG A 63 -12.00 2.19 3.02
N GLN A 64 -11.08 2.28 2.07
CA GLN A 64 -11.01 3.42 1.15
C GLN A 64 -12.24 3.47 0.23
N ARG A 65 -12.73 2.31 -0.24
CA ARG A 65 -13.94 2.23 -1.10
C ARG A 65 -15.25 2.53 -0.36
N GLY A 66 -15.31 2.25 0.94
CA GLY A 66 -16.49 2.56 1.75
C GLY A 66 -16.51 3.99 2.29
N ASN A 67 -15.48 4.78 2.02
CA ASN A 67 -15.32 6.15 2.48
C ASN A 67 -15.46 7.18 1.34
N ASP A 68 -15.96 6.72 0.17
CA ASP A 68 -16.31 7.50 -1.03
C ASP A 68 -17.84 7.64 -1.12
#